data_AF-A0A1G0CIC5-F1
#
_entry.id   AF-A0A1G0CIC5-F1
#
_cell.length_a   1.000
_cell.length_b   1.000
_cell.length_c   1.000
_cell.angle_alpha   90.00
_cell.angle_beta   90.00
_cell.angle_gamma   90.00
#
_symmetry.space_group_name_H-M   'P 1'
#
loop_
_entity.id
_entity.type
_entity.pdbx_description
1 polymer ?
#
loop_
_entity_poly.entity_id
_entity_poly.type
_entity_poly.pdbx_seq_one_letter_code
_entity_poly.pdbx_strand_id
1 'polypeptide(L)'
;MNTKQQTGQAQSLLDARQEALKAAERQSLRPLGKLWGMDVFTWYNPSVYELSATISTFPFPVFWLGNAKLVKELAQVDPKSMRSLAWCGQYDNAQIDLPADVLAPMPLHTATESMEDALVVLRNVKQNRHILLFTVAGNEWKTKLADFENFVQLNSNR
;
A
#
# COMPACT_ATOMS: atom_id res chain seq x y z
N MET A 1 -45.54 -19.88 -21.16
CA MET A 1 -44.74 -19.68 -19.94
C MET A 1 -43.28 -19.57 -20.36
N ASN A 2 -42.63 -18.38 -20.38
CA ASN A 2 -41.16 -18.30 -20.55
C ASN A 2 -40.49 -16.95 -20.21
N THR A 3 -41.21 -15.92 -19.77
CA THR A 3 -40.66 -14.57 -19.56
C THR A 3 -40.06 -14.30 -18.16
N LYS A 4 -40.21 -15.22 -17.19
CA LYS A 4 -39.72 -15.02 -15.81
C LYS A 4 -38.29 -15.54 -15.55
N GLN A 5 -37.74 -16.41 -16.41
CA GLN A 5 -36.41 -16.99 -16.20
C GLN A 5 -35.26 -16.11 -16.75
N GLN A 6 -35.50 -15.31 -17.79
CA GLN A 6 -34.47 -14.47 -18.40
C GLN A 6 -34.09 -13.24 -17.55
N THR A 7 -35.03 -12.68 -16.79
CA THR A 7 -34.79 -11.49 -15.95
C THR A 7 -33.97 -11.80 -14.69
N GLY A 8 -34.11 -12.99 -14.10
CA GLY A 8 -33.32 -13.41 -12.94
C GLY A 8 -31.84 -13.66 -13.26
N GLN A 9 -31.54 -14.21 -14.44
CA GLN A 9 -30.16 -14.40 -14.90
C GLN A 9 -29.48 -13.07 -15.25
N ALA A 10 -30.20 -12.14 -15.89
CA ALA A 10 -29.67 -10.82 -16.20
C ALA A 10 -29.34 -10.02 -14.93
N GLN A 11 -30.18 -10.08 -13.90
CA GLN A 11 -29.92 -9.41 -12.62
C GLN A 11 -28.73 -10.03 -11.89
N SER A 12 -28.65 -11.36 -11.83
CA SER A 12 -27.51 -12.06 -11.23
C SER A 12 -26.18 -11.78 -11.94
N LEU A 13 -26.18 -11.62 -13.26
CA LEU A 13 -25.00 -11.21 -14.04
C LEU A 13 -24.60 -9.75 -13.78
N LEU A 14 -25.57 -8.85 -13.59
CA LEU A 14 -25.30 -7.46 -13.24
C LEU A 14 -24.71 -7.36 -11.83
N ASP A 15 -25.26 -8.09 -10.87
CA ASP A 15 -24.76 -8.13 -9.49
C ASP A 15 -23.36 -8.73 -9.44
N ALA A 16 -23.11 -9.86 -10.13
CA ALA A 16 -21.80 -10.48 -10.23
C ALA A 16 -20.77 -9.55 -10.89
N ARG A 17 -21.18 -8.77 -11.90
CA ARG A 17 -20.30 -7.78 -12.55
C ARG A 17 -20.00 -6.59 -11.66
N GLN A 18 -20.97 -6.16 -10.85
CA GLN A 18 -20.81 -5.07 -9.90
C GLN A 18 -19.93 -5.49 -8.71
N GLU A 19 -20.04 -6.74 -8.26
CA GLU A 19 -19.13 -7.33 -7.28
C GLU A 19 -17.72 -7.50 -7.84
N ALA A 20 -17.57 -7.97 -9.08
CA ALA A 20 -16.28 -8.07 -9.75
C ALA A 20 -15.62 -6.69 -9.92
N LEU A 21 -16.39 -5.66 -10.29
CA LEU A 21 -15.89 -4.27 -10.36
C LEU A 21 -15.46 -3.77 -8.99
N LYS A 22 -16.28 -3.96 -7.95
CA LYS A 22 -15.94 -3.55 -6.57
C LYS A 22 -14.72 -4.31 -6.05
N ALA A 23 -14.52 -5.56 -6.44
CA ALA A 23 -13.35 -6.35 -6.09
C ALA A 23 -12.10 -5.84 -6.81
N ALA A 24 -12.20 -5.55 -8.12
CA ALA A 24 -11.11 -4.99 -8.92
C ALA A 24 -10.72 -3.57 -8.48
N GLU A 25 -11.69 -2.70 -8.22
CA GLU A 25 -11.46 -1.36 -7.68
C GLU A 25 -10.81 -1.40 -6.29
N ARG A 26 -11.06 -2.45 -5.50
CA ARG A 26 -10.44 -2.61 -4.18
C ARG A 26 -9.00 -3.10 -4.27
N GLN A 27 -8.60 -3.72 -5.38
CA GLN A 27 -7.23 -4.22 -5.61
C GLN A 27 -6.35 -3.23 -6.38
N SER A 28 -6.88 -2.07 -6.77
CA SER A 28 -6.11 -1.04 -7.47
C SER A 28 -5.47 -0.03 -6.52
N LEU A 29 -4.42 0.63 -7.00
CA LEU A 29 -3.80 1.78 -6.35
C LEU A 29 -4.82 2.93 -6.27
N ARG A 30 -5.00 3.50 -5.08
CA ARG A 30 -5.98 4.55 -4.81
C ARG A 30 -5.29 5.82 -4.27
N PRO A 31 -5.55 6.99 -4.86
CA PRO A 31 -5.11 8.26 -4.28
C PRO A 31 -5.98 8.61 -3.07
N LEU A 32 -5.34 9.00 -1.96
CA LEU A 32 -6.01 9.39 -0.72
C LEU A 32 -5.92 10.89 -0.43
N GLY A 33 -5.03 11.62 -1.12
CA GLY A 33 -4.87 13.06 -0.99
C GLY A 33 -3.45 13.44 -0.60
N LYS A 34 -3.31 14.41 0.32
CA LYS A 34 -2.00 14.90 0.77
C LYS A 34 -1.85 14.80 2.28
N LEU A 35 -0.73 14.23 2.73
CA LEU A 35 -0.33 14.22 4.14
C LEU A 35 1.02 14.92 4.28
N TRP A 36 1.05 16.03 5.01
CA TRP A 36 2.28 16.81 5.25
C TRP A 36 3.08 17.11 3.96
N GLY A 37 2.40 17.49 2.88
CA GLY A 37 3.03 17.80 1.60
C GLY A 37 3.48 16.60 0.76
N MET A 38 3.17 15.37 1.19
CA MET A 38 3.35 14.14 0.43
C MET A 38 2.05 13.73 -0.26
N ASP A 39 2.13 13.21 -1.48
CA ASP A 39 0.98 12.60 -2.16
C ASP A 39 0.79 11.18 -1.62
N VAL A 40 -0.40 10.91 -1.06
CA VAL A 40 -0.69 9.66 -0.37
C VAL A 40 -1.47 8.73 -1.27
N PHE A 41 -0.99 7.49 -1.36
CA PHE A 41 -1.65 6.41 -2.07
C PHE A 41 -1.80 5.20 -1.15
N THR A 42 -2.92 4.51 -1.29
CA THR A 42 -3.18 3.23 -0.63
C THR A 42 -3.33 2.12 -1.66
N TRP A 43 -2.88 0.93 -1.32
CA TRP A 43 -3.01 -0.22 -2.21
C TRP A 43 -3.22 -1.51 -1.42
N TYR A 44 -4.35 -2.17 -1.68
CA TYR A 44 -4.64 -3.46 -1.10
C TYR A 44 -4.12 -4.60 -1.99
N ASN A 45 -3.37 -5.49 -1.35
CA ASN A 45 -2.87 -6.76 -1.89
C ASN A 45 -2.25 -6.64 -3.29
N PRO A 46 -1.30 -5.71 -3.52
CA PRO A 46 -0.57 -5.65 -4.79
C PRO A 46 0.26 -6.91 -5.00
N SER A 47 0.42 -7.34 -6.25
CA SER A 47 1.51 -8.26 -6.56
C SER A 47 2.86 -7.54 -6.45
N VAL A 48 3.91 -8.27 -6.11
CA VAL A 48 5.27 -7.71 -5.97
C VAL A 48 5.77 -7.06 -7.29
N TYR A 49 5.37 -7.61 -8.44
CA TYR A 49 5.75 -7.07 -9.75
C TYR A 49 5.04 -5.75 -10.05
N GLU A 50 3.75 -5.65 -9.75
CA GLU A 50 2.99 -4.40 -9.89
C GLU A 50 3.53 -3.33 -8.94
N LEU A 51 3.88 -3.72 -7.72
CA LEU A 51 4.47 -2.83 -6.73
C LEU A 51 5.83 -2.27 -7.20
N SER A 52 6.74 -3.13 -7.67
CA SER A 52 8.04 -2.73 -8.25
C SER A 52 7.85 -1.77 -9.44
N ALA A 53 6.98 -2.13 -10.38
CA ALA A 53 6.68 -1.29 -11.54
C ALA A 53 6.09 0.06 -11.14
N THR A 54 5.25 0.10 -10.11
CA THR A 54 4.65 1.34 -9.60
C THR A 54 5.68 2.23 -8.91
N ILE A 55 6.53 1.66 -8.04
CA ILE A 55 7.60 2.42 -7.38
C ILE A 55 8.54 3.05 -8.41
N SER A 56 8.90 2.31 -9.46
CA SER A 56 9.82 2.79 -10.50
C SER A 56 9.21 3.82 -11.47
N THR A 57 7.89 3.91 -11.56
CA THR A 57 7.20 4.87 -12.45
C THR A 57 6.83 6.18 -11.75
N PHE A 58 6.88 6.22 -10.42
CA PHE A 58 6.59 7.43 -9.68
C PHE A 58 7.62 8.54 -9.98
N PRO A 59 7.16 9.79 -10.21
CA PRO A 59 8.05 10.90 -10.58
C PRO A 59 8.81 11.50 -9.39
N PHE A 60 8.48 11.09 -8.16
CA PHE A 60 9.11 11.54 -6.92
C PHE A 60 9.55 10.34 -6.09
N PRO A 61 10.56 10.49 -5.21
CA PRO A 61 10.99 9.40 -4.34
C PRO A 61 9.87 8.93 -3.41
N VAL A 62 9.83 7.62 -3.17
CA VAL A 62 8.72 6.94 -2.48
C VAL A 62 9.11 6.64 -1.03
N PHE A 63 8.21 7.00 -0.13
CA PHE A 63 8.11 6.54 1.24
C PHE A 63 7.12 5.37 1.22
N TRP A 64 7.61 4.15 1.38
CA TRP A 64 6.78 2.97 1.34
C TRP A 64 6.56 2.42 2.74
N LEU A 65 5.29 2.22 3.12
CA LEU A 65 4.87 1.54 4.34
C LEU A 65 4.13 0.26 3.97
N GLY A 66 4.70 -0.90 4.32
CA GLY A 66 4.19 -2.21 3.95
C GLY A 66 4.34 -3.25 5.05
N ASN A 67 3.79 -4.44 4.82
CA ASN A 67 3.96 -5.58 5.72
C ASN A 67 5.27 -6.32 5.43
N ALA A 68 5.76 -7.07 6.42
CA ALA A 68 7.05 -7.75 6.37
C ALA A 68 7.15 -8.74 5.20
N LYS A 69 6.02 -9.39 4.90
CA LYS A 69 5.92 -10.29 3.76
C LYS A 69 6.21 -9.59 2.43
N LEU A 70 5.52 -8.49 2.11
CA LEU A 70 5.74 -7.76 0.86
C LEU A 70 7.13 -7.13 0.81
N VAL A 71 7.62 -6.60 1.93
CA VAL A 71 8.98 -6.02 2.03
C VAL A 71 10.04 -7.06 1.67
N LYS A 72 9.93 -8.27 2.22
CA LYS A 72 10.84 -9.37 1.92
C LYS A 72 10.71 -9.85 0.47
N GLU A 73 9.49 -9.99 -0.03
CA GLU A 73 9.25 -10.41 -1.43
C GLU A 73 9.84 -9.39 -2.42
N LEU A 74 9.62 -8.09 -2.21
CA LEU A 74 10.17 -7.05 -3.10
C LEU A 74 11.69 -7.01 -3.06
N ALA A 75 12.30 -7.17 -1.89
CA ALA A 75 13.75 -7.25 -1.76
C ALA A 75 14.37 -8.45 -2.46
N GLN A 76 13.64 -9.56 -2.62
CA GLN A 76 14.10 -10.73 -3.37
C GLN A 76 13.90 -10.58 -4.88
N VAL A 77 12.75 -10.06 -5.30
CA VAL A 77 12.39 -9.95 -6.72
C VAL A 77 13.07 -8.78 -7.40
N ASP A 78 13.09 -7.61 -6.75
CA ASP A 78 13.69 -6.40 -7.28
C ASP A 78 14.40 -5.57 -6.19
N PRO A 79 15.62 -5.98 -5.81
CA PRO A 79 16.50 -5.22 -4.93
C PRO A 79 16.71 -3.76 -5.36
N LYS A 80 16.64 -3.48 -6.68
CA LYS A 80 16.90 -2.15 -7.21
C LYS A 80 15.78 -1.19 -6.85
N SER A 81 14.52 -1.61 -6.97
CA SER A 81 13.38 -0.81 -6.53
C SER A 81 13.42 -0.54 -5.03
N MET A 82 13.78 -1.54 -4.21
CA MET A 82 13.95 -1.34 -2.76
C MET A 82 14.97 -0.24 -2.43
N ARG A 83 16.12 -0.23 -3.10
CA ARG A 83 17.17 0.77 -2.91
C ARG A 83 16.79 2.18 -3.39
N SER A 84 15.79 2.29 -4.26
CA SER A 84 15.31 3.57 -4.78
C SER A 84 14.36 4.31 -3.82
N LEU A 85 13.88 3.60 -2.79
CA LEU A 85 12.98 4.16 -1.78
C LEU A 85 13.72 5.18 -0.92
N ALA A 86 13.06 6.32 -0.66
CA ALA A 86 13.56 7.30 0.31
C ALA A 86 13.37 6.79 1.74
N TRP A 87 12.31 6.00 1.97
CA TRP A 87 12.06 5.32 3.23
C TRP A 87 11.29 4.02 3.00
N CYS A 88 11.65 2.99 3.75
CA CYS A 88 10.89 1.75 3.86
C CYS A 88 10.48 1.49 5.31
N GLY A 89 9.18 1.53 5.58
CA GLY A 89 8.57 1.17 6.86
C GLY A 89 7.92 -0.21 6.78
N GLN A 90 8.23 -1.06 7.75
CA GLN A 90 7.55 -2.32 8.03
C GLN A 90 6.76 -2.18 9.33
N TYR A 91 5.49 -2.59 9.37
CA TYR A 91 4.58 -2.30 10.49
C TYR A 91 4.03 -3.50 11.27
N ASP A 92 4.37 -4.73 10.91
CA ASP A 92 3.80 -5.96 11.51
C ASP A 92 4.86 -6.91 12.08
N ASN A 93 6.12 -6.46 12.12
CA ASN A 93 7.24 -7.22 12.67
C ASN A 93 8.37 -6.24 13.04
N ALA A 94 8.89 -6.33 14.27
CA ALA A 94 9.99 -5.50 14.76
C ALA A 94 11.34 -5.79 14.09
N GLN A 95 11.49 -6.95 13.45
CA GLN A 95 12.75 -7.36 12.85
C GLN A 95 12.74 -7.17 11.33
N ILE A 96 13.78 -6.50 10.83
CA ILE A 96 14.01 -6.39 9.39
C ILE A 96 14.87 -7.56 8.93
N ASP A 97 14.27 -8.49 8.19
CA ASP A 97 14.95 -9.65 7.60
C ASP A 97 15.18 -9.40 6.11
N LEU A 98 16.18 -8.56 5.82
CA LEU A 98 16.57 -8.17 4.47
C LEU A 98 18.06 -8.46 4.21
N PRO A 99 18.44 -8.80 2.97
CA PRO A 99 19.85 -8.97 2.59
C PRO A 99 20.67 -7.71 2.85
N ALA A 100 21.92 -7.88 3.31
CA ALA A 100 22.80 -6.75 3.67
C ALA A 100 23.14 -5.83 2.48
N ASP A 101 23.19 -6.39 1.26
CA ASP A 101 23.39 -5.65 0.01
C ASP A 101 22.18 -4.78 -0.39
N VAL A 102 20.99 -5.05 0.17
CA VAL A 102 19.82 -4.19 0.06
C VAL A 102 19.81 -3.13 1.15
N LEU A 103 20.12 -3.53 2.39
CA LEU A 103 20.07 -2.62 3.55
C LEU A 103 21.16 -1.55 3.53
N ALA A 104 22.40 -1.91 3.20
CA ALA A 104 23.55 -0.99 3.25
C ALA A 104 23.37 0.28 2.40
N PRO A 105 22.85 0.22 1.17
CA PRO A 105 22.60 1.41 0.36
C PRO A 105 21.25 2.11 0.61
N MET A 106 20.35 1.55 1.43
CA MET A 106 19.04 2.16 1.68
C MET A 106 19.17 3.39 2.58
N PRO A 107 18.62 4.56 2.18
CA PRO A 107 18.74 5.79 2.95
C PRO A 107 18.15 5.69 4.36
N LEU A 108 16.97 5.09 4.47
CA LEU A 108 16.25 4.95 5.73
C LEU A 108 15.31 3.73 5.68
N HIS A 109 15.36 2.91 6.73
CA HIS A 109 14.46 1.78 6.90
C HIS A 109 14.08 1.65 8.38
N THR A 110 12.86 1.21 8.65
CA THR A 110 12.36 0.99 10.01
C THR A 110 11.42 -0.20 10.06
N ALA A 111 11.49 -0.97 11.15
CA ALA A 111 10.62 -2.11 11.42
C ALA A 111 9.96 -1.93 12.78
N THR A 112 8.64 -2.05 12.83
CA THR A 112 7.82 -1.90 14.04
C THR A 112 6.81 -3.04 14.15
N GLU A 113 6.32 -3.30 15.36
CA GLU A 113 5.31 -4.34 15.61
C GLU A 113 3.89 -3.89 15.26
N SER A 114 3.67 -2.57 15.17
CA SER A 114 2.37 -1.96 14.91
C SER A 114 2.44 -0.88 13.84
N MET A 115 1.28 -0.58 13.23
CA MET A 115 1.12 0.51 12.27
C MET A 115 1.24 1.86 12.95
N GLU A 116 0.73 1.98 14.17
CA GLU A 116 0.78 3.18 14.99
C GLU A 116 2.23 3.63 15.21
N ASP A 117 3.12 2.70 15.57
CA ASP A 117 4.54 2.98 15.76
C ASP A 117 5.21 3.40 14.45
N ALA A 118 4.89 2.74 13.33
CA ALA A 118 5.40 3.11 12.02
C ALA A 118 4.95 4.53 11.62
N LEU A 119 3.72 4.93 11.97
CA LEU A 119 3.20 6.27 11.73
C LEU A 119 3.87 7.33 12.61
N VAL A 120 4.23 6.99 13.85
CA VAL A 120 5.05 7.86 14.72
C VAL A 120 6.42 8.10 14.10
N VAL A 121 7.06 7.04 13.60
CA VAL A 121 8.33 7.16 12.86
C VAL A 121 8.14 8.05 11.63
N LEU A 122 7.15 7.76 10.79
CA LEU A 122 6.84 8.53 9.58
C LEU A 122 6.68 10.02 9.89
N ARG A 123 6.02 10.38 11.01
CA ARG A 123 5.88 11.77 11.45
C ARG A 123 7.23 12.46 11.71
N ASN A 124 8.23 11.73 12.17
CA ASN A 124 9.56 12.28 12.46
C ASN A 124 10.42 12.40 11.20
N VAL A 125 10.22 11.51 10.22
CA VAL A 125 11.06 11.42 9.01
C VAL A 125 10.42 12.02 7.76
N LYS A 126 9.18 12.51 7.87
CA LYS A 126 8.40 13.11 6.77
C LYS A 126 9.17 14.16 5.97
N GLN A 127 8.98 14.15 4.67
CA GLN A 127 9.55 15.12 3.74
C GLN A 127 8.51 15.62 2.74
N ASN A 128 8.52 16.91 2.44
CA ASN A 128 7.65 17.47 1.39
C ASN A 128 8.05 16.94 0.00
N ARG A 129 7.12 16.94 -0.96
CA ARG A 129 7.35 16.53 -2.37
C ARG A 129 7.81 15.08 -2.52
N HIS A 130 7.25 14.20 -1.70
CA HIS A 130 7.44 12.77 -1.77
C HIS A 130 6.11 12.06 -1.92
N ILE A 131 6.17 10.77 -2.28
CA ILE A 131 4.99 9.93 -2.37
C ILE A 131 4.95 9.02 -1.15
N LEU A 132 3.86 9.03 -0.41
CA LEU A 132 3.60 8.06 0.65
C LEU A 132 2.73 6.95 0.09
N LEU A 133 3.32 5.77 -0.09
CA LEU A 133 2.62 4.57 -0.52
C LEU A 133 2.38 3.67 0.69
N PHE A 134 1.12 3.43 1.01
CA PHE A 134 0.72 2.45 2.01
C PHE A 134 0.18 1.19 1.33
N THR A 135 0.80 0.04 1.61
CA THR A 135 0.33 -1.25 1.13
C THR A 135 -0.14 -2.12 2.29
N VAL A 136 -1.24 -2.85 2.06
CA VAL A 136 -1.81 -3.73 3.08
C VAL A 136 -2.22 -5.06 2.45
N ALA A 137 -1.94 -6.16 3.14
CA ALA A 137 -2.33 -7.50 2.73
C ALA A 137 -2.68 -8.36 3.96
N GLY A 138 -3.36 -9.50 3.73
CA GLY A 138 -3.78 -10.43 4.78
C GLY A 138 -5.19 -10.19 5.30
N ASN A 139 -5.60 -10.93 6.34
CA ASN A 139 -7.01 -11.00 6.78
C ASN A 139 -7.55 -9.71 7.39
N GLU A 140 -6.68 -8.91 8.03
CA GLU A 140 -7.06 -7.68 8.74
C GLU A 140 -6.95 -6.42 7.88
N TRP A 141 -6.84 -6.59 6.56
CA TRP A 141 -6.54 -5.49 5.66
C TRP A 141 -7.56 -4.36 5.72
N LYS A 142 -8.85 -4.67 5.90
CA LYS A 142 -9.92 -3.67 5.94
C LYS A 142 -9.77 -2.71 7.11
N THR A 143 -9.48 -3.27 8.29
CA THR A 143 -9.31 -2.50 9.51
C THR A 143 -8.07 -1.62 9.39
N LYS A 144 -6.92 -2.21 9.03
CA LYS A 144 -5.66 -1.45 8.87
C LYS A 144 -5.75 -0.36 7.80
N LEU A 145 -6.41 -0.64 6.68
CA LEU A 145 -6.65 0.35 5.64
C LEU A 145 -7.52 1.51 6.14
N ALA A 146 -8.65 1.20 6.80
CA ALA A 146 -9.53 2.21 7.36
C ALA A 146 -8.84 3.06 8.43
N ASP A 147 -8.04 2.44 9.30
CA ASP A 147 -7.27 3.11 10.34
C ASP A 147 -6.23 4.07 9.73
N PHE A 148 -5.53 3.63 8.69
CA PHE A 148 -4.60 4.48 7.94
C PHE A 148 -5.32 5.63 7.23
N GLU A 149 -6.45 5.36 6.58
CA GLU A 149 -7.26 6.37 5.91
C GLU A 149 -7.78 7.43 6.89
N ASN A 150 -8.28 7.00 8.05
CA ASN A 150 -8.70 7.89 9.14
C ASN A 150 -7.53 8.72 9.65
N PHE A 151 -6.36 8.12 9.86
CA PHE A 151 -5.16 8.83 10.26
C PHE A 151 -4.80 9.95 9.27
N VAL A 152 -4.80 9.64 7.97
CA VAL A 152 -4.50 10.62 6.93
C VAL A 152 -5.53 11.74 6.95
N GLN A 153 -6.83 11.44 7.04
CA GLN A 153 -7.87 12.47 7.10
C GLN A 153 -7.73 13.41 8.31
N LEU A 154 -7.38 12.88 9.47
CA LEU A 154 -7.19 13.66 10.70
C LEU A 154 -5.92 14.53 10.68
N ASN A 155 -4.89 14.13 9.93
CA ASN A 155 -3.59 14.79 9.89
C ASN A 155 -3.32 15.54 8.57
N SER A 156 -4.26 15.47 7.62
CA SER A 156 -4.24 16.27 6.39
C SER A 156 -4.61 17.71 6.75
N ASN A 157 -3.65 18.62 6.61
CA ASN A 157 -3.93 20.05 6.68
C ASN A 157 -4.86 20.39 5.51
N ARG A 158 -6.11 20.76 5.80
CA ARG A 158 -6.98 21.46 4.83
C ARG A 158 -6.37 22.80 4.47
#